data_AF-A0A1B6JU61-F1
#
_entry.id   AF-A0A1B6JU61-F1
#
_cell.length_a   1.000
_cell.length_b   1.000
_cell.length_c   1.000
_cell.angle_alpha   90.00
_cell.angle_beta   90.00
_cell.angle_gamma   90.00
#
_symmetry.space_group_name_H-M   'P 1'
#
loop_
_entity.id
_entity.type
_entity.pdbx_description
1 polymer ?
#
loop_
_entity_poly.entity_id
_entity_poly.type
_entity_poly.pdbx_seq_one_letter_code
_entity_poly.pdbx_strand_id
1 'polypeptide(L)'
;MATVQNYALREFVGKVVEILPKYKAIVQFQLDNKTERALLLYYKLKVNGQSLPQEGSIDDYLEKGASLKFLCHNFDDSGVDRCRWYITCAWKQDARDLDLKENETILSGLYNCTGQIVQIARRQGILSYCVDGRDENVLFLASKVFVAGKRVSAKVNLPQLPGFEEGRSLLFDAVPCDPADND
;
A
#
# COMPACT_ATOMS: atom_id res chain seq x y z
N MET A 1 19.20 -10.83 -19.86
CA MET A 1 18.81 -9.51 -19.32
C MET A 1 17.54 -9.71 -18.52
N ALA A 2 17.62 -9.73 -17.18
CA ALA A 2 16.45 -9.86 -16.34
C ALA A 2 15.73 -8.50 -16.32
N THR A 3 14.51 -8.46 -16.86
CA THR A 3 13.59 -7.35 -16.66
C THR A 3 13.38 -7.17 -15.16
N VAL A 4 13.81 -6.02 -14.62
CA VAL A 4 13.46 -5.61 -13.26
C VAL A 4 11.94 -5.47 -13.22
N GLN A 5 11.26 -6.49 -12.69
CA GLN A 5 9.84 -6.41 -12.43
C GLN A 5 9.68 -5.36 -11.34
N ASN A 6 9.17 -4.19 -11.70
CA ASN A 6 8.90 -3.12 -10.75
C ASN A 6 7.82 -3.61 -9.78
N TYR A 7 8.24 -4.04 -8.59
CA TYR A 7 7.41 -4.35 -7.42
C TYR A 7 6.81 -3.08 -6.77
N ALA A 8 6.65 -2.02 -7.57
CA ALA A 8 6.08 -0.76 -7.16
C ALA A 8 4.61 -0.97 -6.77
N LEU A 9 4.19 -0.22 -5.76
CA LEU A 9 2.80 -0.15 -5.38
C LEU A 9 2.01 0.48 -6.53
N ARG A 10 0.87 -0.11 -6.88
CA ARG A 10 0.04 0.38 -7.98
C ARG A 10 -1.38 0.58 -7.49
N GLU A 11 -1.97 1.66 -7.98
CA GLU A 11 -3.36 1.98 -7.77
C GLU A 11 -4.23 1.34 -8.85
N PHE A 12 -5.33 0.72 -8.44
CA PHE A 12 -6.30 0.10 -9.33
C PHE A 12 -7.73 0.36 -8.84
N VAL A 13 -8.66 0.16 -9.77
CA VAL A 13 -10.08 -0.01 -9.47
C VAL A 13 -10.45 -1.45 -9.81
N GLY A 14 -11.23 -2.08 -8.95
CA GLY A 14 -11.68 -3.45 -9.15
C GLY A 14 -12.97 -3.73 -8.41
N LYS A 15 -13.46 -4.97 -8.56
CA LYS A 15 -14.73 -5.40 -7.98
C LYS A 15 -14.51 -6.53 -6.98
N VAL A 16 -15.23 -6.49 -5.87
CA VAL A 16 -15.27 -7.61 -4.92
C VAL A 16 -15.98 -8.79 -5.59
N VAL A 17 -15.27 -9.90 -5.80
CA VAL A 17 -15.83 -11.11 -6.44
C VAL A 17 -16.12 -12.21 -5.42
N GLU A 18 -15.43 -12.18 -4.29
CA GLU A 18 -15.55 -13.19 -3.24
C GLU A 18 -15.37 -12.54 -1.88
N ILE A 19 -16.18 -12.94 -0.92
CA ILE A 19 -16.01 -12.58 0.49
C ILE A 19 -15.85 -13.89 1.24
N LEU A 20 -14.79 -13.96 2.03
CA LEU A 20 -14.42 -15.08 2.88
C LEU A 20 -14.50 -14.57 4.33
N PRO A 21 -15.69 -14.63 4.94
CA PRO A 21 -15.86 -14.23 6.32
C PRO A 21 -14.89 -14.99 7.24
N LYS A 22 -14.34 -14.38 8.27
CA LYS A 22 -14.71 -13.06 8.81
C LYS A 22 -13.89 -11.89 8.25
N TYR A 23 -12.70 -12.13 7.71
CA TYR A 23 -11.68 -11.09 7.58
C TYR A 23 -11.09 -10.92 6.17
N LYS A 24 -11.55 -11.67 5.17
CA LYS A 24 -10.91 -11.71 3.85
C LYS A 24 -11.91 -11.45 2.73
N ALA A 25 -11.46 -10.78 1.69
CA ALA A 25 -12.20 -10.64 0.44
C ALA A 25 -11.24 -10.74 -0.75
N ILE A 26 -11.75 -11.17 -1.90
CA ILE A 26 -11.00 -11.20 -3.15
C ILE A 26 -11.56 -10.14 -4.09
N VAL A 27 -10.66 -9.29 -4.58
CA VAL A 27 -10.96 -8.20 -5.50
C VAL A 27 -10.38 -8.55 -6.87
N GLN A 28 -11.19 -8.40 -7.92
CA GLN A 28 -10.79 -8.64 -9.29
C GLN A 28 -10.60 -7.32 -10.02
N PHE A 29 -9.51 -7.18 -10.78
CA PHE A 29 -9.16 -5.97 -11.52
C PHE A 29 -8.50 -6.30 -12.87
N GLN A 30 -8.30 -5.29 -13.71
CA GLN A 30 -7.65 -5.43 -15.01
C GLN A 30 -6.22 -4.87 -14.97
N LEU A 31 -5.27 -5.64 -15.48
CA LEU A 31 -3.89 -5.22 -15.70
C LEU A 31 -3.39 -5.85 -17.01
N ASP A 32 -2.88 -5.03 -17.92
CA ASP A 32 -2.33 -5.48 -19.22
C ASP A 32 -3.28 -6.40 -20.00
N ASN A 33 -4.57 -6.03 -20.05
CA ASN A 33 -5.68 -6.81 -20.64
C ASN A 33 -5.90 -8.20 -20.02
N LYS A 34 -5.40 -8.43 -18.81
CA LYS A 34 -5.63 -9.64 -18.03
C LYS A 34 -6.45 -9.35 -16.79
N THR A 35 -7.36 -10.27 -16.51
CA THR A 35 -8.10 -10.30 -15.25
C THR A 35 -7.19 -10.84 -14.16
N GLU A 36 -6.88 -10.00 -13.18
CA GLU A 36 -6.06 -10.34 -12.02
C GLU A 36 -6.90 -10.37 -10.73
N ARG A 37 -6.41 -11.09 -9.71
CA ARG A 37 -7.07 -11.23 -8.40
C ARG A 37 -6.13 -10.76 -7.30
N ALA A 38 -6.67 -9.96 -6.39
CA ALA A 38 -5.97 -9.44 -5.23
C ALA A 38 -6.67 -9.81 -3.91
N LEU A 39 -5.87 -10.17 -2.90
CA LEU A 39 -6.34 -10.46 -1.56
C LEU A 39 -6.50 -9.16 -0.76
N LEU A 40 -7.70 -8.93 -0.22
CA LEU A 40 -8.01 -7.87 0.73
C LEU A 40 -8.21 -8.47 2.13
N LEU A 41 -7.60 -7.86 3.13
CA LEU A 41 -7.83 -8.16 4.54
C LEU A 41 -8.66 -7.05 5.19
N TYR A 42 -9.48 -7.41 6.17
CA TYR A 42 -10.40 -6.53 6.90
C TYR A 42 -9.75 -5.22 7.38
N TYR A 43 -8.59 -5.32 8.03
CA TYR A 43 -7.86 -4.16 8.57
C TYR A 43 -7.18 -3.29 7.50
N LYS A 44 -7.28 -3.65 6.21
CA LYS A 44 -6.80 -2.85 5.08
C LYS A 44 -7.92 -2.08 4.38
N LEU A 45 -9.18 -2.37 4.71
CA LEU A 45 -10.33 -1.64 4.22
C LEU A 45 -10.51 -0.35 5.03
N LYS A 46 -10.73 0.75 4.31
CA LYS A 46 -11.17 2.02 4.87
C LYS A 46 -12.56 2.35 4.37
N VAL A 47 -13.41 2.82 5.28
CA VAL A 47 -14.75 3.32 4.97
C VAL A 47 -14.77 4.79 5.36
N ASN A 48 -15.10 5.67 4.40
CA ASN A 48 -15.07 7.13 4.59
C ASN A 48 -13.72 7.63 5.12
N GLY A 49 -12.61 7.06 4.63
CA GLY A 49 -11.25 7.39 5.06
C GLY A 49 -10.82 6.81 6.41
N GLN A 50 -11.72 6.19 7.17
CA GLN A 50 -11.43 5.65 8.50
C GLN A 50 -11.13 4.15 8.48
N SER A 51 -10.17 3.75 9.33
CA SER A 51 -9.89 2.34 9.62
C SER A 51 -11.10 1.69 10.29
N LEU A 52 -11.33 0.41 10.00
CA LEU A 52 -12.41 -0.34 10.63
C LEU A 52 -12.10 -0.66 12.10
N PRO A 53 -13.13 -0.87 12.95
CA PRO A 53 -12.94 -1.28 14.34
C PRO A 53 -12.16 -2.59 14.44
N GLN A 54 -11.40 -2.78 15.51
CA GLN A 54 -10.55 -3.97 15.71
C GLN A 54 -11.33 -5.29 15.66
N GLU A 55 -12.58 -5.25 16.13
CA GLU A 55 -13.52 -6.36 16.05
C GLU A 55 -14.60 -6.06 15.01
N GLY A 56 -14.87 -7.01 14.13
CA GLY A 56 -15.92 -6.88 13.12
C GLY A 56 -15.77 -7.92 12.03
N SER A 57 -16.67 -7.88 11.04
CA SER A 57 -16.63 -8.73 9.87
C SER A 57 -16.51 -7.92 8.60
N ILE A 58 -15.76 -8.40 7.62
CA ILE A 58 -15.56 -7.69 6.36
C ILE A 58 -16.85 -7.61 5.52
N ASP A 59 -17.74 -8.60 5.64
CA ASP A 59 -19.08 -8.62 5.04
C ASP A 59 -20.05 -7.62 5.67
N ASP A 60 -19.75 -7.05 6.84
CA ASP A 60 -20.54 -5.94 7.41
C ASP A 60 -20.32 -4.64 6.61
N TYR A 61 -19.21 -4.54 5.87
CA TYR A 61 -18.77 -3.31 5.19
C TYR A 61 -18.67 -3.47 3.66
N LEU A 62 -18.50 -4.70 3.18
CA LEU A 62 -18.40 -5.02 1.76
C LEU A 62 -19.48 -5.99 1.32
N GLU A 63 -19.90 -5.81 0.07
CA GLU A 63 -20.78 -6.72 -0.63
C GLU A 63 -20.11 -7.21 -1.93
N LYS A 64 -20.50 -8.40 -2.40
CA LYS A 64 -20.06 -8.88 -3.71
C LYS A 64 -20.57 -7.93 -4.79
N GLY A 65 -19.69 -7.61 -5.74
CA GLY A 65 -19.96 -6.65 -6.82
C GLY A 65 -19.56 -5.22 -6.50
N ALA A 66 -19.29 -4.88 -5.23
CA ALA A 66 -18.86 -3.53 -4.84
C ALA A 66 -17.58 -3.12 -5.57
N SER A 67 -17.56 -1.87 -6.05
CA SER A 67 -16.37 -1.26 -6.65
C SER A 67 -15.47 -0.72 -5.54
N LEU A 68 -14.21 -1.14 -5.58
CA LEU A 68 -13.17 -0.66 -4.69
C LEU A 68 -12.08 0.01 -5.51
N LYS A 69 -11.64 1.16 -5.03
CA LYS A 69 -10.36 1.73 -5.44
C LYS A 69 -9.34 1.25 -4.40
N PHE A 70 -8.15 0.84 -4.81
CA PHE A 70 -7.18 0.21 -3.90
C PHE A 70 -5.75 0.30 -4.40
N LEU A 71 -4.82 0.02 -3.48
CA LEU A 71 -3.40 -0.08 -3.72
C LEU A 71 -2.92 -1.52 -3.51
N CYS A 72 -2.22 -2.09 -4.48
CA CYS A 72 -1.66 -3.43 -4.34
C CYS A 72 -0.22 -3.52 -4.86
N HIS A 73 0.46 -4.57 -4.41
CA HIS A 73 1.71 -5.04 -4.98
C HIS A 73 1.62 -6.55 -5.20
N ASN A 74 2.51 -7.07 -6.03
CA ASN A 74 2.67 -8.50 -6.21
C ASN A 74 3.28 -9.11 -4.93
N PHE A 75 2.62 -10.12 -4.36
CA PHE A 75 3.00 -10.77 -3.11
C PHE A 75 3.33 -12.26 -3.28
N ASP A 76 2.75 -12.94 -4.28
CA ASP A 76 3.01 -14.35 -4.56
C ASP A 76 3.06 -14.64 -6.06
N ASP A 77 4.29 -14.78 -6.58
CA ASP A 77 4.55 -15.23 -7.96
C ASP A 77 4.43 -16.76 -8.12
N SER A 78 4.37 -17.53 -7.02
CA SER A 78 4.26 -18.99 -7.09
C SER A 78 2.87 -19.46 -7.54
N GLY A 79 1.85 -18.60 -7.40
CA GLY A 79 0.49 -18.86 -7.85
C GLY A 79 -0.27 -19.88 -6.98
N VAL A 80 0.29 -20.27 -5.83
CA VAL A 80 -0.31 -21.26 -4.92
C VAL A 80 -1.60 -20.71 -4.31
N ASP A 81 -1.64 -19.43 -3.98
CA ASP A 81 -2.82 -18.79 -3.35
C ASP A 81 -3.87 -18.27 -4.35
N ARG A 82 -3.71 -18.52 -5.65
CA ARG A 82 -4.60 -18.05 -6.75
C ARG A 82 -4.81 -16.52 -6.82
N CYS A 83 -4.23 -15.75 -5.91
CA CYS A 83 -4.27 -14.29 -5.83
C CYS A 83 -2.82 -13.80 -5.73
N ARG A 84 -2.27 -13.37 -6.87
CA ARG A 84 -0.87 -12.92 -6.96
C ARG A 84 -0.63 -11.56 -6.31
N TRP A 85 -1.69 -10.82 -6.07
CA TRP A 85 -1.66 -9.45 -5.60
C TRP A 85 -2.17 -9.35 -4.17
N TYR A 86 -1.53 -8.50 -3.38
CA TYR A 86 -1.96 -8.20 -2.02
C TYR A 86 -2.33 -6.73 -1.90
N ILE A 87 -3.54 -6.47 -1.39
CA ILE A 87 -4.03 -5.12 -1.19
C ILE A 87 -3.49 -4.56 0.12
N THR A 88 -2.80 -3.42 0.01
CA THR A 88 -2.20 -2.69 1.13
C THR A 88 -3.15 -1.65 1.73
N CYS A 89 -4.07 -1.12 0.92
CA CYS A 89 -5.14 -0.23 1.32
C CYS A 89 -6.28 -0.29 0.30
N ALA A 90 -7.53 -0.34 0.74
CA ALA A 90 -8.71 -0.27 -0.11
C ALA A 90 -9.70 0.75 0.44
N TRP A 91 -10.43 1.40 -0.47
CA TRP A 91 -11.48 2.36 -0.15
C TRP A 91 -12.74 1.96 -0.92
N LYS A 92 -13.88 1.92 -0.23
CA LYS A 92 -15.17 1.76 -0.89
C LYS A 92 -15.46 3.03 -1.68
N GLN A 93 -15.64 2.90 -2.99
CA GLN A 93 -16.02 4.02 -3.83
C GLN A 93 -17.52 4.25 -3.62
N ASP A 94 -17.90 5.30 -2.91
CA ASP A 94 -19.31 5.68 -2.83
C ASP A 94 -19.69 6.48 -4.09
N ALA A 95 -20.93 6.38 -4.55
CA ALA A 95 -21.39 7.06 -5.76
C ALA A 95 -21.31 8.61 -5.64
N ARG A 96 -21.19 9.10 -4.41
CA ARG A 96 -21.04 10.52 -4.04
C ARG A 96 -19.58 11.00 -4.02
N ASP A 97 -18.60 10.09 -4.10
CA ASP A 97 -17.17 10.44 -4.11
C ASP A 97 -16.66 10.89 -5.49
N LEU A 98 -17.50 10.81 -6.55
CA LEU A 98 -17.15 11.30 -7.88
C LEU A 98 -17.06 12.83 -7.96
N ASP A 99 -17.69 13.55 -7.02
CA ASP A 99 -17.68 15.02 -6.95
C ASP A 99 -16.67 15.58 -5.93
N LEU A 100 -16.02 14.73 -5.14
CA LEU A 100 -15.11 15.15 -4.08
C LEU A 100 -13.66 15.02 -4.53
N LYS A 101 -13.24 15.94 -5.41
CA LYS A 101 -11.81 16.17 -5.72
C LYS A 101 -11.00 16.63 -4.49
N GLU A 102 -11.63 16.86 -3.34
CA GLU A 102 -11.04 17.51 -2.17
C GLU A 102 -11.38 16.81 -0.84
N ASN A 103 -11.60 15.48 -0.83
CA ASN A 103 -11.57 14.77 0.45
C ASN A 103 -10.12 14.52 0.87
N GLU A 104 -9.55 15.48 1.62
CA GLU A 104 -8.27 15.37 2.35
C GLU A 104 -8.19 14.12 3.27
N THR A 105 -9.32 13.45 3.52
CA THR A 105 -9.44 12.19 4.27
C THR A 105 -9.00 10.95 3.51
N ILE A 106 -8.85 11.01 2.18
CA ILE A 106 -8.20 9.96 1.41
C ILE A 106 -6.73 10.35 1.30
N LEU A 107 -5.93 10.02 2.32
CA LEU A 107 -4.48 10.18 2.22
C LEU A 107 -3.98 9.32 1.05
N SER A 108 -3.81 9.95 -0.11
CA SER A 108 -3.20 9.35 -1.28
C SER A 108 -1.75 9.05 -0.93
N GLY A 109 -1.35 7.78 -1.04
CA GLY A 109 0.08 7.47 -0.99
C GLY A 109 0.87 8.23 -2.05
N LEU A 110 2.14 8.38 -1.78
CA LEU A 110 3.13 8.90 -2.72
C LEU A 110 3.58 7.73 -3.60
N TYR A 111 3.59 7.92 -4.91
CA TYR A 111 3.98 6.87 -5.85
C TYR A 111 5.00 7.38 -6.85
N ASN A 112 5.96 6.51 -7.18
CA ASN A 112 7.05 6.79 -8.10
C ASN A 112 7.81 8.09 -7.75
N CYS A 113 7.92 8.41 -6.47
CA CYS A 113 8.62 9.59 -5.99
C CYS A 113 10.11 9.31 -5.93
N THR A 114 10.93 10.29 -6.30
CA THR A 114 12.37 10.26 -6.01
C THR A 114 12.65 11.15 -4.82
N GLY A 115 13.40 10.63 -3.86
CA GLY A 115 13.77 11.34 -2.64
C GLY A 115 15.15 10.95 -2.16
N GLN A 116 15.60 11.60 -1.10
CA GLN A 116 16.89 11.38 -0.47
C GLN A 116 16.71 11.00 0.99
N ILE A 117 17.42 9.99 1.46
CA ILE A 117 17.47 9.67 2.89
C ILE A 117 18.21 10.81 3.58
N VAL A 118 17.51 11.57 4.41
CA VAL A 118 18.11 12.70 5.14
C VAL A 118 18.53 12.32 6.55
N GLN A 119 17.89 11.31 7.14
CA GLN A 119 18.26 10.76 8.43
C GLN A 119 18.02 9.27 8.46
N ILE A 120 18.91 8.52 9.08
CA ILE A 120 18.70 7.09 9.28
C ILE A 120 19.16 6.62 10.66
N ALA A 121 18.26 5.90 11.34
CA ALA A 121 18.49 5.28 12.62
C ALA A 121 18.28 3.77 12.53
N ARG A 122 18.56 3.05 13.61
CA ARG A 122 18.52 1.57 13.63
C ARG A 122 17.22 0.99 13.07
N ARG A 123 16.06 1.56 13.41
CA ARG A 123 14.73 1.02 13.09
C ARG A 123 13.81 1.97 12.34
N GLN A 124 14.28 3.18 12.02
CA GLN A 124 13.50 4.17 11.28
C GLN A 124 14.41 5.08 10.46
N GLY A 125 13.86 5.78 9.50
CA GLY A 125 14.55 6.84 8.78
C GLY A 125 13.58 7.87 8.23
N ILE A 126 14.13 8.94 7.70
CA ILE A 126 13.39 10.03 7.07
C ILE A 126 13.87 10.17 5.63
N LEU A 127 12.91 10.15 4.71
CA LEU A 127 13.09 10.48 3.30
C LEU A 127 12.59 11.89 3.05
N SER A 128 13.40 12.73 2.42
CA SER A 128 12.94 14.02 1.90
C SER A 128 12.67 13.89 0.40
N TYR A 129 11.60 14.51 -0.08
CA TYR A 129 11.23 14.55 -1.50
C TYR A 129 10.66 15.93 -1.84
N CYS A 130 10.81 16.33 -3.11
CA CYS A 130 10.30 17.61 -3.58
C CYS A 130 8.96 17.42 -4.30
N VAL A 131 7.94 18.16 -3.87
CA VAL A 131 6.63 18.25 -4.53
C VAL A 131 6.28 19.72 -4.70
N ASP A 132 5.97 20.13 -5.94
CA ASP A 132 5.62 21.51 -6.29
C ASP A 132 6.62 22.57 -5.75
N GLY A 133 7.92 22.23 -5.74
CA GLY A 133 8.99 23.11 -5.27
C GLY A 133 9.11 23.22 -3.75
N ARG A 134 8.41 22.37 -2.98
CA ARG A 134 8.53 22.26 -1.53
C ARG A 134 9.13 20.93 -1.15
N ASP A 135 10.04 20.97 -0.18
CA ASP A 135 10.60 19.76 0.41
C ASP A 135 9.68 19.24 1.51
N GLU A 136 9.19 18.03 1.31
CA GLU A 136 8.34 17.29 2.23
C GLU A 136 9.11 16.09 2.77
N ASN A 137 8.69 15.56 3.92
CA ASN A 137 9.37 14.46 4.60
C ASN A 137 8.43 13.26 4.83
N VAL A 138 8.99 12.06 4.68
CA VAL A 138 8.34 10.78 4.95
C VAL A 138 9.12 10.04 6.02
N LEU A 139 8.48 9.79 7.16
CA LEU A 139 8.98 8.83 8.15
C LEU A 139 8.71 7.41 7.66
N PHE A 140 9.73 6.55 7.72
CA PHE A 140 9.57 5.13 7.44
C PHE A 140 10.16 4.28 8.57
N LEU A 141 9.49 3.17 8.89
CA LEU A 141 9.90 2.22 9.91
C LEU A 141 10.46 0.95 9.26
N ALA A 142 11.53 0.38 9.82
CA ALA A 142 12.14 -0.86 9.32
C ALA A 142 11.14 -2.01 9.20
N SER A 143 10.14 -2.04 10.08
CA SER A 143 9.05 -3.03 10.05
C SER A 143 8.08 -2.83 8.89
N LYS A 144 8.05 -1.67 8.22
CA LYS A 144 7.13 -1.31 7.14
C LYS A 144 7.84 -1.08 5.80
N VAL A 145 9.17 -1.21 5.76
CA VAL A 145 9.97 -1.08 4.53
C VAL A 145 9.90 -2.36 3.70
N PHE A 146 9.70 -2.17 2.40
CA PHE A 146 9.83 -3.21 1.39
C PHE A 146 10.93 -2.82 0.41
N VAL A 147 11.85 -3.74 0.14
CA VAL A 147 12.92 -3.56 -0.85
C VAL A 147 12.72 -4.61 -1.92
N ALA A 148 12.54 -4.17 -3.17
CA ALA A 148 12.24 -5.03 -4.31
C ALA A 148 11.10 -6.03 -4.02
N GLY A 149 9.99 -5.53 -3.47
CA GLY A 149 8.80 -6.31 -3.13
C GLY A 149 8.92 -7.18 -1.87
N LYS A 150 10.11 -7.29 -1.27
CA LYS A 150 10.32 -8.10 -0.07
C LYS A 150 10.34 -7.23 1.18
N ARG A 151 9.55 -7.61 2.18
CA ARG A 151 9.56 -6.93 3.47
C ARG A 151 10.91 -7.10 4.14
N VAL A 152 11.51 -5.99 4.55
CA VAL A 152 12.74 -6.00 5.36
C VAL A 152 12.40 -6.58 6.74
N SER A 153 13.28 -7.42 7.27
CA SER A 153 13.08 -7.98 8.61
C SER A 153 13.05 -6.85 9.64
N ALA A 154 12.04 -6.85 10.52
CA ALA A 154 11.87 -5.81 11.53
C ALA A 154 13.05 -5.69 12.54
N LYS A 155 13.93 -6.70 12.58
CA LYS A 155 15.15 -6.72 13.42
C LYS A 155 16.38 -6.16 12.70
N VAL A 156 16.30 -5.91 11.39
CA VAL A 156 17.40 -5.35 10.61
C VAL A 156 17.72 -3.96 11.08
N ASN A 157 19.02 -3.69 11.18
CA ASN A 157 19.56 -2.36 11.37
C ASN A 157 19.57 -1.64 10.02
N LEU A 158 18.70 -0.65 9.83
CA LEU A 158 18.56 0.05 8.54
C LEU A 158 19.90 0.61 7.99
N PRO A 159 20.75 1.30 8.79
CA PRO A 159 22.07 1.73 8.35
C PRO A 159 23.00 0.63 7.82
N GLN A 160 22.73 -0.65 8.13
CA GLN A 160 23.52 -1.78 7.64
C GLN A 160 22.95 -2.37 6.34
N LEU A 161 21.79 -1.90 5.89
CA LEU A 161 21.18 -2.37 4.66
C LEU A 161 21.79 -1.60 3.46
N PRO A 162 22.28 -2.29 2.42
CA PRO A 162 22.89 -1.62 1.27
C PRO A 162 21.94 -0.61 0.62
N GLY A 163 22.42 0.62 0.43
CA GLY A 163 21.62 1.71 -0.16
C GLY A 163 20.69 2.41 0.82
N PHE A 164 20.79 2.13 2.12
CA PHE A 164 20.10 2.84 3.19
C PHE A 164 21.12 3.67 3.99
N GLU A 165 21.67 4.67 3.31
CA GLU A 165 22.70 5.57 3.83
C GLU A 165 22.18 7.02 3.74
N GLU A 166 22.57 7.88 4.68
CA GLU A 166 22.24 9.31 4.58
C GLU A 166 22.85 9.92 3.31
N GLY A 167 22.10 10.81 2.67
CA GLY A 167 22.44 11.38 1.38
C GLY A 167 22.11 10.48 0.19
N ARG A 168 21.65 9.24 0.40
CA ARG A 168 21.31 8.34 -0.71
C ARG A 168 19.98 8.72 -1.35
N SER A 169 19.99 8.93 -2.67
CA SER A 169 18.76 9.09 -3.45
C SER A 169 18.17 7.74 -3.85
N LEU A 170 16.85 7.63 -3.78
CA LEU A 170 16.10 6.43 -4.11
C LEU A 170 14.73 6.75 -4.71
N LEU A 171 14.24 5.83 -5.54
CA LEU A 171 12.86 5.80 -6.01
C LEU A 171 12.03 5.04 -4.96
N PHE A 172 10.91 5.61 -4.54
CA PHE A 172 10.05 5.04 -3.53
C PHE A 172 8.56 5.27 -3.80
N ASP A 173 7.78 4.39 -3.19
CA ASP A 173 6.37 4.59 -2.91
C ASP A 173 6.22 4.70 -1.39
N ALA A 174 5.36 5.59 -0.91
CA ALA A 174 5.04 5.72 0.50
C ALA A 174 3.53 5.69 0.69
N VAL A 175 3.05 4.76 1.51
CA VAL A 175 1.64 4.72 1.89
C VAL A 175 1.46 5.23 3.32
N PRO A 176 0.41 6.03 3.56
CA PRO A 176 0.08 6.46 4.91
C PRO A 176 -0.18 5.23 5.79
N CYS A 177 0.58 5.12 6.86
CA CYS A 177 0.28 4.17 7.93
C CYS A 177 -0.71 4.82 8.89
N ASP A 178 -1.56 4.01 9.51
CA ASP A 178 -2.36 4.46 10.64
C ASP A 178 -1.40 4.94 11.74
N PRO A 179 -1.61 6.09 12.40
CA PRO A 179 -0.78 6.50 13.53
C PRO A 179 -0.68 5.42 14.62
N ALA A 180 -1.72 4.62 14.82
CA ALA A 180 -1.71 3.50 15.77
C ALA A 180 -0.76 2.34 15.37
N ASP A 181 -0.36 2.30 14.08
CA ASP A 181 0.56 1.32 13.52
C ASP A 181 2.05 1.72 13.70
N ASN A 182 2.32 2.90 14.26
CA ASN A 182 3.65 3.52 14.38
C ASN A 182 4.34 3.30 15.75
N ASP A 183 3.64 2.71 16.74
CA ASP A 183 4.20 2.38 18.07
C ASP A 183 5.08 1.11 18.08
#